data_AF-A0A1N6LXF0-F1
#
_entry.id   AF-A0A1N6LXF0-F1
#
_cell.length_a   1.000
_cell.length_b   1.000
_cell.length_c   1.000
_cell.angle_alpha   90.00
_cell.angle_beta   90.00
_cell.angle_gamma   90.00
#
_symmetry.space_group_name_H-M   'P 1'
#
loop_
_entity.id
_entity.type
_entity.pdbx_description
1 polymer ?
#
loop_
_entity_poly.entity_id
_entity_poly.type
_entity_poly.pdbx_seq_one_letter_code
_entity_poly.pdbx_strand_id
1 'polypeptide(L)'
;MDLCSVIDQLFYESESNNCDISIDFSSLYCFFIESVESNYLSVKLWAHILHTYIIKILQTINSLNDNDTEDLYDILNIEKDRMINDFAYYIIKSLINSSIPGALTILSKANVLQLYQQSIDNFMTNNVSNGIYNLKNPIALSLYLDSIWKLLPYLQDRDYYLDDICHRFHCSNLWISIWNSVVDLDYKNPNPEIDMLNVRVMFIKFLRLSSGLIYGLRGNNFIAHYNEDKNHITWNYIFKILYNSTISHIIASKIYKYIADLLLISYADKSLKIFLKFQSSRLKNVLEVNISKFSQQESNDPYQSKCCVQIRAIYSLFKNGVVDKTLKLLHKISSLNDVILAPSNEGGTIDYFADKMIPRILPCFNTGCNNIFHMDNPEVHLSSSVFDFKYCDICGVTSYCSEKCRSLHWDSSHQYVCDTFKNLPTSLKFKSTRGQFISFFD
;
A
#
# COMPACT_ATOMS: atom_id res chain seq x y z
N MET A 1 6.80 28.40 14.41
CA MET A 1 6.80 27.34 15.44
C MET A 1 7.40 26.11 14.79
N ASP A 2 8.35 25.42 15.42
CA ASP A 2 8.93 24.20 14.86
C ASP A 2 7.95 23.03 15.04
N LEU A 3 7.82 22.11 14.09
CA LEU A 3 6.85 21.01 14.13
C LEU A 3 7.00 20.16 15.40
N CYS A 4 8.24 19.94 15.84
CA CYS A 4 8.52 19.22 17.09
C CYS A 4 7.94 19.96 18.30
N SER A 5 8.05 21.29 18.34
CA SER A 5 7.45 22.09 19.43
C SER A 5 5.92 22.01 19.43
N VAL A 6 5.29 21.88 18.26
CA VAL A 6 3.85 21.66 18.16
C VAL A 6 3.49 20.28 18.69
N ILE A 7 4.23 19.24 18.29
CA ILE A 7 4.02 17.87 18.77
C ILE A 7 4.22 17.77 20.29
N ASP A 8 5.29 18.38 20.82
CA ASP A 8 5.57 18.43 22.25
C ASP A 8 4.43 19.07 23.03
N GLN A 9 3.92 20.19 22.54
CA GLN A 9 2.82 20.89 23.17
C GLN A 9 1.53 20.05 23.17
N LEU A 10 1.20 19.40 22.04
CA LEU A 10 0.02 18.54 21.93
C LEU A 10 0.08 17.38 22.93
N PHE A 11 1.23 16.72 23.07
CA PHE A 11 1.37 15.60 24.01
C PHE A 11 1.49 16.07 25.48
N TYR A 12 2.21 17.16 25.75
CA TYR A 12 2.33 17.74 27.09
C TYR A 12 0.95 18.11 27.66
N GLU A 13 0.11 18.76 26.84
CA GLU A 13 -1.23 19.16 27.26
C GLU A 13 -2.25 18.02 27.32
N SER A 14 -1.96 16.86 26.72
CA SER A 14 -2.72 15.62 26.94
C SER A 14 -2.38 14.97 28.28
N GLU A 15 -1.13 15.10 28.73
CA GLU A 15 -0.65 14.57 30.02
C GLU A 15 -1.01 15.51 31.18
N SER A 16 -1.03 16.83 30.95
CA SER A 16 -1.46 17.82 31.93
C SER A 16 -2.96 18.10 31.79
N ASN A 17 -3.80 17.30 32.44
CA ASN A 17 -5.26 17.51 32.54
C ASN A 17 -5.70 18.82 33.23
N ASN A 18 -4.87 19.88 33.31
CA ASN A 18 -5.15 21.15 33.98
C ASN A 18 -4.22 22.29 33.53
N CYS A 19 -4.40 22.83 32.31
CA CYS A 19 -3.84 24.14 31.99
C CYS A 19 -4.73 24.92 31.00
N ASP A 20 -5.28 26.03 31.50
CA ASP A 20 -5.87 27.12 30.72
C ASP A 20 -4.77 27.91 30.00
N ILE A 21 -4.19 27.33 28.96
CA ILE A 21 -3.38 28.07 28.00
C ILE A 21 -4.18 28.10 26.70
N SER A 22 -4.76 29.26 26.37
CA SER A 22 -5.53 29.50 25.15
C SER A 22 -4.60 29.58 23.93
N ILE A 23 -3.91 28.49 23.62
CA ILE A 23 -3.27 28.33 22.32
C ILE A 23 -4.34 27.79 21.38
N ASP A 24 -4.52 28.43 20.24
CA ASP A 24 -5.51 28.02 19.23
C ASP A 24 -5.06 26.70 18.59
N PHE A 25 -5.44 25.60 19.25
CA PHE A 25 -5.21 24.22 18.83
C PHE A 25 -5.68 23.98 17.39
N SER A 26 -6.76 24.63 16.97
CA SER A 26 -7.30 24.50 15.62
C SER A 26 -6.33 25.06 14.58
N SER A 27 -5.77 26.25 14.85
CA SER A 27 -4.77 26.87 13.96
C SER A 27 -3.46 26.06 13.88
N LEU A 28 -2.99 25.50 14.99
CA LEU A 28 -1.78 24.65 15.00
C LEU A 28 -1.99 23.31 14.30
N TYR A 29 -3.15 22.70 14.53
CA TYR A 29 -3.57 21.48 13.85
C TYR A 29 -3.69 21.72 12.34
N CYS A 30 -4.37 22.79 11.89
CA CYS A 30 -4.49 23.13 10.48
C CYS A 30 -3.12 23.37 9.82
N PHE A 31 -2.22 24.12 10.48
CA PHE A 31 -0.85 24.33 9.98
C PHE A 31 -0.08 23.01 9.82
N PHE A 32 -0.25 22.08 10.77
CA PHE A 32 0.36 20.74 10.70
C PHE A 32 -0.20 19.93 9.52
N ILE A 33 -1.53 19.87 9.38
CA ILE A 33 -2.18 19.15 8.29
C ILE A 33 -1.72 19.70 6.95
N GLU A 34 -1.70 21.03 6.78
CA GLU A 34 -1.21 21.67 5.55
C GLU A 34 0.26 21.33 5.26
N SER A 35 1.12 21.33 6.28
CA SER A 35 2.55 21.01 6.15
C SER A 35 2.81 19.54 5.82
N VAL A 36 1.99 18.65 6.36
CA VAL A 36 2.08 17.20 6.18
C VAL A 36 1.48 16.77 4.83
N GLU A 37 0.31 17.28 4.47
CA GLU A 37 -0.37 16.95 3.21
C GLU A 37 0.37 17.47 1.99
N SER A 38 1.13 18.55 2.15
CA SER A 38 1.96 19.12 1.11
C SER A 38 3.27 18.33 0.87
N ASN A 39 3.54 17.24 1.61
CA ASN A 39 4.75 16.39 1.52
C ASN A 39 6.09 17.16 1.68
N TYR A 40 6.08 18.40 2.20
CA TYR A 40 7.29 19.23 2.34
C TYR A 40 8.16 18.86 3.54
N LEU A 41 7.74 17.90 4.37
CA LEU A 41 8.50 17.53 5.56
C LEU A 41 9.68 16.64 5.21
N SER A 42 10.86 17.05 5.66
CA SER A 42 12.10 16.31 5.41
C SER A 42 12.04 14.90 6.00
N VAL A 43 12.66 13.94 5.32
CA VAL A 43 12.78 12.55 5.79
C VAL A 43 13.47 12.46 7.17
N LYS A 44 14.28 13.47 7.53
CA LYS A 44 14.89 13.62 8.86
C LYS A 44 13.88 13.93 9.95
N LEU A 45 12.91 14.79 9.65
CA LEU A 45 11.85 15.12 10.61
C LEU A 45 11.00 13.88 10.90
N TRP A 46 10.65 13.09 9.89
CA TRP A 46 9.94 11.82 10.11
C TRP A 46 10.76 10.81 10.90
N ALA A 47 12.08 10.73 10.69
CA ALA A 47 12.96 9.89 11.51
C ALA A 47 13.01 10.36 12.97
N HIS A 48 13.02 11.68 13.21
CA HIS A 48 12.94 12.25 14.54
C HIS A 48 11.58 11.97 15.20
N ILE A 49 10.48 12.20 14.49
CA ILE A 49 9.12 11.91 14.97
C ILE A 49 8.99 10.43 15.34
N LEU A 50 9.49 9.55 14.47
CA LEU A 50 9.52 8.12 14.73
C LEU A 50 10.31 7.79 16.01
N HIS A 51 11.49 8.37 16.18
CA HIS A 51 12.33 8.07 17.34
C HIS A 51 11.73 8.59 18.66
N THR A 52 11.17 9.80 18.63
CA THR A 52 10.76 10.53 19.84
C THR A 52 9.32 10.24 20.25
N TYR A 53 8.39 10.16 19.29
CA TYR A 53 6.95 10.19 19.60
C TYR A 53 6.19 8.92 19.23
N ILE A 54 6.78 7.98 18.49
CA ILE A 54 6.01 6.82 17.99
C ILE A 54 5.35 6.01 19.11
N ILE A 55 6.01 5.87 20.26
CA ILE A 55 5.45 5.17 21.41
C ILE A 55 4.21 5.90 21.92
N LYS A 56 4.30 7.23 22.13
CA LYS A 56 3.16 8.04 22.57
C LYS A 56 2.01 7.98 21.56
N ILE A 57 2.30 8.12 20.27
CA ILE A 57 1.33 8.01 19.18
C ILE A 57 0.61 6.66 19.24
N LEU A 58 1.35 5.55 19.38
CA LEU A 58 0.77 4.21 19.47
C LEU A 58 -0.06 4.02 20.75
N GLN A 59 0.36 4.59 21.88
CA GLN A 59 -0.42 4.55 23.13
C GLN A 59 -1.75 5.26 22.97
N THR A 60 -1.73 6.49 22.45
CA THR A 60 -2.92 7.33 22.25
C THR A 60 -3.97 6.62 21.41
N ILE A 61 -3.58 6.04 20.27
CA ILE A 61 -4.58 5.37 19.40
C ILE A 61 -5.07 4.05 20.04
N ASN A 62 -4.21 3.30 20.74
CA ASN A 62 -4.64 2.06 21.40
C ASN A 62 -5.58 2.27 22.58
N SER A 63 -5.37 3.31 23.40
CA SER A 63 -6.22 3.57 24.58
C SER A 63 -7.70 3.80 24.24
N LEU A 64 -8.00 4.14 22.99
CA LEU A 64 -9.34 4.48 22.54
C LEU A 64 -10.06 3.34 21.82
N ASN A 65 -9.30 2.40 21.24
CA ASN A 65 -9.86 1.16 20.70
C ASN A 65 -10.34 0.18 21.80
N ASP A 66 -9.98 0.44 23.06
CA ASP A 66 -10.38 -0.36 24.22
C ASP A 66 -11.74 0.04 24.82
N ASN A 67 -12.29 1.19 24.42
CA ASN A 67 -13.62 1.61 24.81
C ASN A 67 -14.60 1.22 23.71
N ASP A 68 -15.55 0.34 24.03
CA ASP A 68 -16.60 -0.15 23.12
C ASP A 68 -17.21 1.02 22.31
N THR A 69 -17.11 0.91 20.99
CA THR A 69 -17.51 1.91 20.00
C THR A 69 -19.03 1.99 19.83
N GLU A 70 -19.76 2.37 20.88
CA GLU A 70 -21.17 2.79 20.75
C GLU A 70 -21.52 4.14 21.40
N ASP A 71 -20.77 4.66 22.38
CA ASP A 71 -21.20 5.87 23.13
C ASP A 71 -20.32 7.13 22.94
N LEU A 72 -19.50 7.20 21.89
CA LEU A 72 -18.50 8.28 21.72
C LEU A 72 -18.96 9.41 20.77
N TYR A 73 -20.26 9.71 20.77
CA TYR A 73 -20.82 10.92 20.13
C TYR A 73 -21.33 11.98 21.12
N ASP A 74 -21.30 11.73 22.43
CA ASP A 74 -21.79 12.68 23.45
C ASP A 74 -20.75 13.75 23.88
N ILE A 75 -20.63 14.75 23.01
CA ILE A 75 -20.61 16.21 23.22
C ILE A 75 -19.86 16.78 24.47
N LEU A 76 -18.81 17.56 24.15
CA LEU A 76 -18.10 18.62 24.90
C LEU A 76 -16.75 18.34 25.59
N ASN A 77 -16.34 17.08 25.79
CA ASN A 77 -14.90 16.73 25.98
C ASN A 77 -14.31 15.96 24.78
N ILE A 78 -15.13 15.72 23.76
CA ILE A 78 -14.84 14.88 22.59
C ILE A 78 -13.96 15.59 21.55
N GLU A 79 -13.92 16.93 21.50
CA GLU A 79 -13.17 17.63 20.45
C GLU A 79 -11.65 17.52 20.62
N LYS A 80 -11.11 17.61 21.84
CA LYS A 80 -9.66 17.52 22.09
C LYS A 80 -9.14 16.11 21.83
N ASP A 81 -9.82 15.08 22.33
CA ASP A 81 -9.47 13.69 22.08
C ASP A 81 -9.61 13.34 20.59
N ARG A 82 -10.70 13.79 19.94
CA ARG A 82 -10.87 13.63 18.48
C ARG A 82 -9.76 14.31 17.67
N MET A 83 -9.36 15.53 18.02
CA MET A 83 -8.27 16.23 17.34
C MET A 83 -6.93 15.53 17.54
N ILE A 84 -6.65 15.04 18.76
CA ILE A 84 -5.44 14.25 19.07
C ILE A 84 -5.45 12.94 18.26
N ASN A 85 -6.61 12.32 18.07
CA ASN A 85 -6.76 11.09 17.28
C ASN A 85 -6.57 11.33 15.80
N ASP A 86 -7.23 12.36 15.26
CA ASP A 86 -7.07 12.75 13.87
C ASP A 86 -5.59 13.06 13.64
N PHE A 87 -4.95 13.80 14.55
CA PHE A 87 -3.52 14.10 14.51
C PHE A 87 -2.63 12.84 14.52
N ALA A 88 -2.86 11.91 15.45
CA ALA A 88 -2.12 10.66 15.54
C ALA A 88 -2.31 9.80 14.28
N TYR A 89 -3.53 9.77 13.73
CA TYR A 89 -3.85 9.12 12.46
C TYR A 89 -3.10 9.77 11.28
N TYR A 90 -3.07 11.10 11.20
CA TYR A 90 -2.31 11.82 10.17
C TYR A 90 -0.81 11.57 10.30
N ILE A 91 -0.26 11.44 11.51
CA ILE A 91 1.13 11.04 11.70
C ILE A 91 1.36 9.62 11.19
N ILE A 92 0.52 8.63 11.54
CA ILE A 92 0.66 7.26 11.04
C ILE A 92 0.59 7.22 9.51
N LYS A 93 -0.43 7.86 8.92
CA LYS A 93 -0.59 7.99 7.47
C LYS A 93 0.68 8.55 6.82
N SER A 94 1.30 9.52 7.46
CA SER A 94 2.46 10.22 6.92
C SER A 94 3.77 9.48 7.12
N LEU A 95 3.92 8.77 8.24
CA LEU A 95 5.00 7.81 8.44
C LEU A 95 4.94 6.69 7.40
N ILE A 96 3.74 6.22 7.04
CA ILE A 96 3.56 5.25 5.95
C ILE A 96 3.96 5.88 4.62
N ASN A 97 3.52 7.11 4.33
CA ASN A 97 3.87 7.80 3.09
C ASN A 97 5.36 8.15 2.98
N SER A 98 6.04 8.40 4.10
CA SER A 98 7.48 8.66 4.15
C SER A 98 8.31 7.50 3.59
N SER A 99 7.75 6.29 3.55
CA SER A 99 8.40 5.07 3.08
C SER A 99 9.73 4.74 3.79
N ILE A 100 9.95 5.31 4.99
CA ILE A 100 11.10 5.00 5.84
C ILE A 100 10.95 3.56 6.35
N PRO A 101 11.85 2.63 6.03
CA PRO A 101 11.67 1.23 6.39
C PRO A 101 11.56 0.97 7.90
N GLY A 102 12.30 1.73 8.71
CA GLY A 102 12.19 1.65 10.17
C GLY A 102 10.80 2.02 10.68
N ALA A 103 10.17 3.03 10.08
CA ALA A 103 8.80 3.43 10.43
C ALA A 103 7.81 2.34 10.05
N LEU A 104 7.89 1.82 8.82
CA LEU A 104 7.03 0.74 8.35
C LEU A 104 7.21 -0.53 9.19
N THR A 105 8.44 -0.85 9.62
CA THR A 105 8.74 -1.97 10.50
C THR A 105 8.05 -1.81 11.86
N ILE A 106 8.15 -0.64 12.50
CA ILE A 106 7.47 -0.38 13.78
C ILE A 106 5.96 -0.44 13.62
N LEU A 107 5.40 0.21 12.60
CA LEU A 107 3.96 0.23 12.37
C LEU A 107 3.42 -1.17 12.09
N SER A 108 4.15 -1.97 11.32
CA SER A 108 3.83 -3.38 11.13
C SER A 108 3.93 -4.16 12.43
N LYS A 109 4.94 -3.96 13.29
CA LYS A 109 5.04 -4.55 14.66
C LYS A 109 3.96 -4.07 15.62
N ALA A 110 3.43 -2.86 15.43
CA ALA A 110 2.30 -2.33 16.17
C ALA A 110 0.95 -2.89 15.71
N ASN A 111 0.91 -3.67 14.62
CA ASN A 111 -0.32 -4.22 14.04
C ASN A 111 -1.23 -3.13 13.43
N VAL A 112 -0.65 -2.02 12.93
CA VAL A 112 -1.39 -0.91 12.28
C VAL A 112 -2.20 -1.38 11.08
N LEU A 113 -1.80 -2.49 10.46
CA LEU A 113 -2.60 -3.11 9.41
C LEU A 113 -4.05 -3.40 9.87
N GLN A 114 -4.25 -3.79 11.13
CA GLN A 114 -5.57 -4.06 11.71
C GLN A 114 -6.45 -2.80 11.73
N LEU A 115 -5.87 -1.63 11.99
CA LEU A 115 -6.58 -0.35 11.98
C LEU A 115 -7.17 -0.07 10.59
N TYR A 116 -6.38 -0.28 9.54
CA TYR A 116 -6.85 -0.11 8.16
C TYR A 116 -7.87 -1.16 7.76
N GLN A 117 -7.73 -2.39 8.25
CA GLN A 117 -8.73 -3.44 8.04
C GLN A 117 -10.09 -3.04 8.64
N GLN A 118 -10.13 -2.68 9.93
CA GLN A 118 -11.37 -2.23 10.60
C GLN A 118 -11.98 -1.02 9.88
N SER A 119 -11.15 -0.11 9.39
CA SER A 119 -11.59 1.05 8.62
C SER A 119 -12.25 0.66 7.29
N ILE A 120 -11.74 -0.37 6.62
CA ILE A 120 -12.35 -0.94 5.40
C ILE A 120 -13.65 -1.67 5.76
N ASP A 121 -13.67 -2.49 6.80
CA ASP A 121 -14.86 -3.25 7.21
C ASP A 121 -16.01 -2.30 7.58
N ASN A 122 -15.71 -1.26 8.37
CA ASN A 122 -16.67 -0.19 8.69
C ASN A 122 -17.13 0.56 7.43
N PHE A 123 -16.22 0.81 6.49
CA PHE A 123 -16.56 1.42 5.21
C PHE A 123 -17.51 0.53 4.39
N MET A 124 -17.33 -0.79 4.41
CA MET A 124 -18.19 -1.74 3.69
C MET A 124 -19.57 -1.84 4.36
N THR A 125 -19.64 -2.03 5.69
CA THR A 125 -20.90 -2.18 6.43
C THR A 125 -21.81 -0.96 6.30
N ASN A 126 -21.25 0.25 6.35
CA ASN A 126 -22.02 1.50 6.30
C ASN A 126 -22.51 1.89 4.89
N ASN A 127 -21.99 1.24 3.83
CA ASN A 127 -22.27 1.61 2.43
C ASN A 127 -23.05 0.57 1.64
N VAL A 128 -23.30 -0.63 2.18
CA VAL A 128 -24.03 -1.73 1.49
C VAL A 128 -25.56 -1.63 1.65
N SER A 129 -26.08 -0.60 2.33
CA SER A 129 -27.48 -0.52 2.79
C SER A 129 -28.58 -0.39 1.72
N ASN A 130 -28.32 -0.51 0.41
CA ASN A 130 -29.39 -0.44 -0.62
C ASN A 130 -29.14 -1.20 -1.94
N GLY A 131 -28.24 -2.20 -1.98
CA GLY A 131 -28.02 -3.02 -3.18
C GLY A 131 -27.42 -2.27 -4.39
N ILE A 132 -27.09 -1.00 -4.23
CA ILE A 132 -26.31 -0.19 -5.17
C ILE A 132 -24.92 -0.03 -4.54
N TYR A 133 -23.91 -0.62 -5.19
CA TYR A 133 -22.50 -0.53 -4.79
C TYR A 133 -21.93 0.87 -5.03
N ASN A 134 -22.48 1.88 -4.34
CA ASN A 134 -22.01 3.25 -4.45
C ASN A 134 -20.96 3.49 -3.37
N LEU A 135 -19.69 3.42 -3.75
CA LEU A 135 -18.56 3.73 -2.86
C LEU A 135 -18.60 5.23 -2.52
N LYS A 136 -19.21 5.59 -1.38
CA LYS A 136 -19.44 6.99 -1.00
C LYS A 136 -18.15 7.81 -0.77
N ASN A 137 -17.00 7.15 -0.60
CA ASN A 137 -15.71 7.82 -0.43
C ASN A 137 -14.53 6.99 -1.01
N PRO A 138 -14.31 7.03 -2.34
CA PRO A 138 -13.21 6.31 -2.99
C PRO A 138 -11.82 6.82 -2.56
N ILE A 139 -11.71 8.08 -2.11
CA ILE A 139 -10.44 8.65 -1.65
C ILE A 139 -9.95 7.92 -0.39
N ALA A 140 -10.81 7.81 0.62
CA ALA A 140 -10.48 7.14 1.88
C ALA A 140 -10.09 5.68 1.63
N LEU A 141 -10.88 4.95 0.84
CA LEU A 141 -10.57 3.57 0.50
C LEU A 141 -9.24 3.45 -0.26
N SER A 142 -8.94 4.39 -1.15
CA SER A 142 -7.64 4.44 -1.84
C SER A 142 -6.47 4.62 -0.86
N LEU A 143 -6.65 5.36 0.24
CA LEU A 143 -5.59 5.55 1.23
C LEU A 143 -5.34 4.27 2.01
N TYR A 144 -6.41 3.57 2.40
CA TYR A 144 -6.31 2.31 3.12
C TYR A 144 -5.63 1.22 2.28
N LEU A 145 -6.03 1.06 1.02
CA LEU A 145 -5.42 0.09 0.10
C LEU A 145 -3.92 0.35 -0.13
N ASP A 146 -3.52 1.61 -0.30
CA ASP A 146 -2.10 1.97 -0.48
C ASP A 146 -1.29 1.75 0.81
N SER A 147 -1.89 2.01 1.97
CA SER A 147 -1.25 1.80 3.27
C SER A 147 -1.00 0.32 3.55
N ILE A 148 -1.99 -0.54 3.27
CA ILE A 148 -1.86 -2.00 3.35
C ILE A 148 -0.73 -2.47 2.44
N TRP A 149 -0.70 -2.01 1.18
CA TRP A 149 0.34 -2.39 0.22
C TRP A 149 1.75 -2.01 0.71
N LYS A 150 1.93 -0.84 1.34
CA LYS A 150 3.22 -0.39 1.89
C LYS A 150 3.68 -1.19 3.11
N LEU A 151 2.74 -1.63 3.95
CA LEU A 151 3.03 -2.39 5.17
C LEU A 151 3.30 -3.87 4.90
N LEU A 152 2.74 -4.41 3.81
CA LEU A 152 2.77 -5.83 3.44
C LEU A 152 4.18 -6.48 3.52
N PRO A 153 5.27 -5.85 3.02
CA PRO A 153 6.61 -6.44 3.07
C PRO A 153 7.15 -6.65 4.48
N TYR A 154 6.67 -5.87 5.44
CA TYR A 154 7.13 -5.87 6.82
C TYR A 154 6.28 -6.79 7.72
N LEU A 155 5.43 -7.62 7.10
CA LEU A 155 4.62 -8.63 7.79
C LEU A 155 5.31 -9.99 7.89
N GLN A 156 6.41 -10.22 7.14
CA GLN A 156 7.09 -11.52 7.05
C GLN A 156 7.75 -11.96 8.37
N ASP A 157 8.04 -11.01 9.29
CA ASP A 157 8.67 -11.30 10.59
C ASP A 157 7.67 -11.82 11.65
N ARG A 158 6.50 -12.34 11.23
CA ARG A 158 5.39 -12.71 12.12
C ARG A 158 4.78 -14.06 11.77
N ASP A 159 4.28 -14.76 12.79
CA ASP A 159 3.47 -15.99 12.70
C ASP A 159 2.04 -15.70 12.18
N TYR A 160 1.90 -14.97 11.08
CA TYR A 160 0.59 -14.80 10.45
C TYR A 160 0.27 -16.02 9.59
N TYR A 161 -0.97 -16.50 9.66
CA TYR A 161 -1.47 -17.51 8.73
C TYR A 161 -1.78 -16.84 7.37
N LEU A 162 -0.73 -16.73 6.55
CA LEU A 162 -0.78 -16.01 5.26
C LEU A 162 -1.43 -16.85 4.14
N ASP A 163 -1.54 -18.17 4.34
CA ASP A 163 -1.85 -19.17 3.30
C ASP A 163 -3.21 -19.00 2.61
N ASP A 164 -4.13 -18.20 3.16
CA ASP A 164 -5.48 -17.97 2.62
C ASP A 164 -5.83 -16.49 2.41
N ILE A 165 -4.89 -15.56 2.63
CA ILE A 165 -5.16 -14.11 2.50
C ILE A 165 -5.56 -13.76 1.07
N CYS A 166 -4.86 -14.31 0.07
CA CYS A 166 -5.16 -14.05 -1.33
C CYS A 166 -6.54 -14.56 -1.72
N HIS A 167 -6.87 -15.78 -1.34
CA HIS A 167 -8.16 -16.38 -1.69
C HIS A 167 -9.30 -15.60 -1.07
N ARG A 168 -9.23 -15.30 0.23
CA ARG A 168 -10.24 -14.45 0.87
C ARG A 168 -10.31 -13.08 0.19
N PHE A 169 -9.18 -12.43 -0.15
CA PHE A 169 -9.20 -11.14 -0.85
C PHE A 169 -10.05 -11.17 -2.11
N HIS A 170 -9.82 -12.20 -2.93
CA HIS A 170 -10.53 -12.39 -4.18
C HIS A 170 -12.01 -12.72 -4.02
N CYS A 171 -12.40 -13.31 -2.90
CA CYS A 171 -13.79 -13.67 -2.59
C CYS A 171 -14.57 -12.58 -1.85
N SER A 172 -13.89 -11.52 -1.41
CA SER A 172 -14.49 -10.50 -0.55
C SER A 172 -15.53 -9.60 -1.23
N ASN A 173 -16.43 -9.05 -0.42
CA ASN A 173 -17.36 -7.99 -0.85
C ASN A 173 -16.62 -6.75 -1.35
N LEU A 174 -15.45 -6.44 -0.78
CA LEU A 174 -14.58 -5.34 -1.23
C LEU A 174 -14.15 -5.54 -2.68
N TRP A 175 -13.69 -6.74 -3.02
CA TRP A 175 -13.27 -7.11 -4.37
C TRP A 175 -14.40 -6.87 -5.38
N ILE A 176 -15.56 -7.46 -5.12
CA ILE A 176 -16.74 -7.35 -5.97
C ILE A 176 -17.16 -5.89 -6.12
N SER A 177 -17.19 -5.13 -5.02
CA SER A 177 -17.63 -3.73 -5.00
C SER A 177 -16.71 -2.82 -5.81
N ILE A 178 -15.39 -2.97 -5.69
CA ILE A 178 -14.43 -2.16 -6.44
C ILE A 178 -14.54 -2.46 -7.94
N TRP A 179 -14.62 -3.73 -8.34
CA TRP A 179 -14.80 -4.07 -9.76
C TRP A 179 -16.13 -3.54 -10.32
N ASN A 180 -17.23 -3.70 -9.58
CA ASN A 180 -18.54 -3.15 -9.96
C ASN A 180 -18.49 -1.63 -10.09
N SER A 181 -17.78 -0.93 -9.19
CA SER A 181 -17.69 0.54 -9.27
C SER A 181 -17.08 1.01 -10.59
N VAL A 182 -16.06 0.33 -11.11
CA VAL A 182 -15.45 0.67 -12.40
C VAL A 182 -16.34 0.30 -13.57
N VAL A 183 -17.05 -0.82 -13.47
CA VAL A 183 -18.01 -1.26 -14.48
C VAL A 183 -19.20 -0.30 -14.58
N ASP A 184 -19.78 0.10 -13.45
CA ASP A 184 -21.01 0.89 -13.38
C ASP A 184 -20.78 2.38 -13.64
N LEU A 185 -19.56 2.88 -13.39
CA LEU A 185 -19.15 4.24 -13.71
C LEU A 185 -19.41 4.63 -15.17
N ASP A 186 -19.33 3.67 -16.08
CA ASP A 186 -19.48 3.91 -17.51
C ASP A 186 -20.95 3.79 -17.99
N TYR A 187 -21.89 3.32 -17.16
CA TYR A 187 -23.30 3.10 -17.57
C TYR A 187 -24.29 4.17 -17.09
N LYS A 188 -23.99 4.94 -16.03
CA LYS A 188 -25.07 5.66 -15.30
C LYS A 188 -24.87 7.13 -14.93
N ASN A 189 -23.72 7.77 -15.12
CA ASN A 189 -23.54 9.15 -14.60
C ASN A 189 -23.14 10.21 -15.63
N PRO A 190 -23.97 11.26 -15.84
CA PRO A 190 -23.69 12.41 -16.70
C PRO A 190 -22.90 13.56 -16.03
N ASN A 191 -22.36 13.38 -14.81
CA ASN A 191 -21.58 14.42 -14.09
C ASN A 191 -20.17 13.90 -13.71
N PRO A 192 -19.06 14.35 -14.34
CA PRO A 192 -18.13 13.34 -14.86
C PRO A 192 -16.63 13.48 -14.48
N GLU A 193 -16.17 14.41 -13.65
CA GLU A 193 -14.70 14.61 -13.54
C GLU A 193 -14.07 14.21 -12.20
N ILE A 194 -14.51 14.79 -11.07
CA ILE A 194 -13.85 14.59 -9.78
C ILE A 194 -14.12 13.18 -9.21
N ASP A 195 -15.37 12.72 -9.24
CA ASP A 195 -15.73 11.37 -8.77
C ASP A 195 -15.10 10.28 -9.65
N MET A 196 -15.01 10.52 -10.97
CA MET A 196 -14.30 9.62 -11.88
C MET A 196 -12.81 9.55 -11.56
N LEU A 197 -12.14 10.67 -11.28
CA LEU A 197 -10.72 10.68 -10.94
C LEU A 197 -10.46 9.88 -9.66
N ASN A 198 -11.27 10.07 -8.63
CA ASN A 198 -11.07 9.41 -7.34
C ASN A 198 -11.28 7.89 -7.42
N VAL A 199 -12.30 7.44 -8.16
CA VAL A 199 -12.51 5.99 -8.38
C VAL A 199 -11.37 5.40 -9.23
N ARG A 200 -10.88 6.12 -10.24
CA ARG A 200 -9.70 5.69 -11.01
C ARG A 200 -8.48 5.51 -10.10
N VAL A 201 -8.18 6.47 -9.24
CA VAL A 201 -7.04 6.41 -8.31
C VAL A 201 -7.17 5.22 -7.36
N MET A 202 -8.36 5.04 -6.77
CA MET A 202 -8.66 3.88 -5.92
C MET A 202 -8.45 2.56 -6.66
N PHE A 203 -9.01 2.43 -7.88
CA PHE A 203 -8.90 1.20 -8.66
C PHE A 203 -7.46 0.86 -9.03
N ILE A 204 -6.64 1.87 -9.37
CA ILE A 204 -5.23 1.67 -9.66
C ILE A 204 -4.48 1.12 -8.44
N LYS A 205 -4.76 1.66 -7.24
CA LYS A 205 -4.17 1.17 -5.99
C LYS A 205 -4.67 -0.21 -5.62
N PHE A 206 -5.94 -0.52 -5.88
CA PHE A 206 -6.52 -1.85 -5.74
C PHE A 206 -5.80 -2.89 -6.62
N LEU A 207 -5.58 -2.61 -7.92
CA LEU A 207 -4.84 -3.52 -8.80
C LEU A 207 -3.39 -3.74 -8.34
N ARG A 208 -2.75 -2.69 -7.81
CA ARG A 208 -1.40 -2.78 -7.24
C ARG A 208 -1.36 -3.67 -6.00
N LEU A 209 -2.28 -3.47 -5.06
CA LEU A 209 -2.42 -4.31 -3.88
C LEU A 209 -2.68 -5.77 -4.29
N SER A 210 -3.60 -6.00 -5.22
CA SER A 210 -3.92 -7.33 -5.75
C SER A 210 -2.70 -8.05 -6.31
N SER A 211 -1.92 -7.37 -7.18
CA SER A 211 -0.70 -7.95 -7.74
C SER A 211 0.31 -8.32 -6.64
N GLY A 212 0.47 -7.44 -5.65
CA GLY A 212 1.37 -7.67 -4.52
C GLY A 212 0.96 -8.84 -3.64
N LEU A 213 -0.33 -8.94 -3.31
CA LEU A 213 -0.89 -10.06 -2.55
C LEU A 213 -0.69 -11.36 -3.32
N ILE A 214 -1.17 -11.44 -4.56
CA ILE A 214 -1.09 -12.66 -5.36
C ILE A 214 0.37 -13.10 -5.55
N TYR A 215 1.28 -12.16 -5.80
CA TYR A 215 2.69 -12.49 -6.00
C TYR A 215 3.39 -12.98 -4.73
N GLY A 216 3.12 -12.34 -3.59
CA GLY A 216 3.86 -12.57 -2.36
C GLY A 216 3.22 -13.54 -1.36
N LEU A 217 1.88 -13.64 -1.35
CA LEU A 217 1.10 -14.28 -0.28
C LEU A 217 0.08 -15.31 -0.80
N ARG A 218 0.19 -15.76 -2.06
CA ARG A 218 -0.73 -16.79 -2.56
C ARG A 218 -0.37 -18.15 -1.98
N GLY A 219 -1.39 -18.91 -1.59
CA GLY A 219 -1.24 -20.32 -1.25
C GLY A 219 -0.90 -21.18 -2.48
N ASN A 220 -0.44 -22.40 -2.21
CA ASN A 220 -0.17 -23.40 -3.24
C ASN A 220 -1.41 -23.66 -4.10
N ASN A 221 -1.20 -23.82 -5.41
CA ASN A 221 -2.26 -24.04 -6.41
C ASN A 221 -3.31 -22.93 -6.52
N PHE A 222 -3.19 -21.80 -5.80
CA PHE A 222 -4.14 -20.70 -5.89
C PHE A 222 -4.34 -20.25 -7.35
N ILE A 223 -3.25 -20.06 -8.10
CA ILE A 223 -3.32 -19.59 -9.49
C ILE A 223 -3.80 -20.67 -10.46
N ALA A 224 -3.57 -21.94 -10.14
CA ALA A 224 -4.17 -23.03 -10.91
C ALA A 224 -5.69 -22.99 -10.78
N HIS A 225 -6.23 -22.93 -9.56
CA HIS A 225 -7.68 -22.80 -9.32
C HIS A 225 -8.25 -21.52 -9.92
N TYR A 226 -7.53 -20.39 -9.74
CA TYR A 226 -7.84 -19.13 -10.39
C TYR A 226 -7.95 -19.31 -11.91
N ASN A 227 -7.05 -20.03 -12.56
CA ASN A 227 -7.13 -20.20 -14.01
C ASN A 227 -8.16 -21.27 -14.48
N GLU A 228 -8.57 -22.21 -13.62
CA GLU A 228 -9.51 -23.30 -13.94
C GLU A 228 -10.99 -22.89 -13.90
N ASP A 229 -11.36 -21.91 -13.07
CA ASP A 229 -12.76 -21.54 -12.87
C ASP A 229 -13.40 -20.95 -14.15
N LYS A 230 -14.42 -21.62 -14.67
CA LYS A 230 -15.17 -21.20 -15.87
C LYS A 230 -16.06 -19.98 -15.61
N ASN A 231 -16.45 -19.73 -14.35
CA ASN A 231 -17.29 -18.61 -13.94
C ASN A 231 -16.48 -17.44 -13.37
N HIS A 232 -15.22 -17.35 -13.78
CA HIS A 232 -14.23 -16.49 -13.17
C HIS A 232 -14.67 -15.02 -12.99
N ILE A 233 -14.98 -14.66 -11.75
CA ILE A 233 -15.46 -13.31 -11.40
C ILE A 233 -14.45 -12.25 -11.88
N THR A 234 -13.16 -12.41 -11.60
CA THR A 234 -12.14 -11.43 -12.07
C THR A 234 -11.99 -11.34 -13.58
N TRP A 235 -11.72 -12.44 -14.30
CA TRP A 235 -11.60 -12.38 -15.77
C TRP A 235 -12.88 -11.86 -16.42
N ASN A 236 -14.05 -12.20 -15.89
CA ASN A 236 -15.32 -11.63 -16.36
C ASN A 236 -15.35 -10.10 -16.18
N TYR A 237 -14.90 -9.57 -15.05
CA TYR A 237 -14.75 -8.13 -14.86
C TYR A 237 -13.72 -7.50 -15.82
N ILE A 238 -12.53 -8.10 -15.93
CA ILE A 238 -11.48 -7.66 -16.85
C ILE A 238 -12.02 -7.55 -18.27
N PHE A 239 -12.67 -8.60 -18.76
CA PHE A 239 -13.20 -8.61 -20.11
C PHE A 239 -14.37 -7.63 -20.27
N LYS A 240 -15.30 -7.54 -19.31
CA LYS A 240 -16.40 -6.58 -19.34
C LYS A 240 -15.88 -5.14 -19.48
N ILE A 241 -14.83 -4.81 -18.74
CA ILE A 241 -14.19 -3.49 -18.78
C ILE A 241 -13.44 -3.28 -20.10
N LEU A 242 -12.63 -4.25 -20.56
CA LEU A 242 -11.82 -4.11 -21.78
C LEU A 242 -12.62 -4.17 -23.08
N TYR A 243 -13.81 -4.79 -23.09
CA TYR A 243 -14.74 -4.72 -24.22
C TYR A 243 -15.45 -3.35 -24.31
N ASN A 244 -15.39 -2.53 -23.26
CA ASN A 244 -16.01 -1.22 -23.29
C ASN A 244 -15.27 -0.26 -24.24
N SER A 245 -16.01 0.35 -25.17
CA SER A 245 -15.48 1.34 -26.10
C SER A 245 -15.12 2.66 -25.40
N THR A 246 -15.71 2.99 -24.26
CA THR A 246 -15.50 4.26 -23.56
C THR A 246 -14.45 4.23 -22.46
N ILE A 247 -13.82 3.07 -22.21
CA ILE A 247 -12.83 2.93 -21.14
C ILE A 247 -11.66 3.93 -21.30
N SER A 248 -11.31 4.62 -20.21
CA SER A 248 -10.12 5.47 -20.13
C SER A 248 -8.84 4.69 -20.45
N HIS A 249 -7.96 5.26 -21.28
CA HIS A 249 -6.66 4.68 -21.62
C HIS A 249 -5.79 4.41 -20.38
N ILE A 250 -5.91 5.22 -19.33
CA ILE A 250 -5.20 5.03 -18.07
C ILE A 250 -5.61 3.72 -17.41
N ILE A 251 -6.93 3.48 -17.31
CA ILE A 251 -7.47 2.26 -16.69
C ILE A 251 -7.16 1.04 -17.55
N ALA A 252 -7.34 1.14 -18.87
CA ALA A 252 -6.96 0.08 -19.80
C ALA A 252 -5.47 -0.29 -19.64
N SER A 253 -4.58 0.69 -19.59
CA SER A 253 -3.13 0.46 -19.44
C SER A 253 -2.79 -0.25 -18.12
N LYS A 254 -3.50 0.08 -17.05
CA LYS A 254 -3.30 -0.54 -15.72
C LYS A 254 -3.87 -1.95 -15.67
N ILE A 255 -4.99 -2.22 -16.35
CA ILE A 255 -5.52 -3.58 -16.52
C ILE A 255 -4.57 -4.43 -17.36
N TYR A 256 -3.99 -3.91 -18.45
CA TYR A 256 -3.01 -4.68 -19.23
C TYR A 256 -1.74 -4.98 -18.43
N LYS A 257 -1.27 -4.04 -17.60
CA LYS A 257 -0.18 -4.28 -16.64
C LYS A 257 -0.56 -5.42 -15.67
N TYR A 258 -1.76 -5.37 -15.09
CA TYR A 258 -2.29 -6.41 -14.21
C TYR A 258 -2.42 -7.79 -14.89
N ILE A 259 -2.89 -7.84 -16.15
CA ILE A 259 -2.93 -9.09 -16.94
C ILE A 259 -1.52 -9.66 -17.11
N ALA A 260 -0.53 -8.82 -17.42
CA ALA A 260 0.85 -9.28 -17.54
C ALA A 260 1.37 -9.87 -16.22
N ASP A 261 1.01 -9.27 -15.08
CA ASP A 261 1.35 -9.78 -13.74
C ASP A 261 0.75 -11.17 -13.53
N LEU A 262 -0.56 -11.33 -13.77
CA LEU A 262 -1.24 -12.62 -13.64
C LEU A 262 -0.64 -13.70 -14.56
N LEU A 263 -0.25 -13.34 -15.79
CA LEU A 263 0.37 -14.28 -16.74
C LEU A 263 1.77 -14.72 -16.31
N LEU A 264 2.58 -13.79 -15.78
CA LEU A 264 3.91 -14.11 -15.25
C LEU A 264 3.82 -14.98 -13.99
N ILE A 265 2.89 -14.67 -13.09
CA ILE A 265 2.63 -15.49 -11.91
C ILE A 265 2.15 -16.88 -12.33
N SER A 266 1.24 -16.96 -13.31
CA SER A 266 0.78 -18.25 -13.85
C SER A 266 1.92 -19.05 -14.48
N TYR A 267 2.89 -18.38 -15.10
CA TYR A 267 4.09 -19.04 -15.61
C TYR A 267 4.96 -19.59 -14.47
N ALA A 268 5.22 -18.78 -13.44
CA ALA A 268 5.99 -19.17 -12.27
C ALA A 268 5.37 -20.39 -11.56
N ASP A 269 4.04 -20.42 -11.44
CA ASP A 269 3.29 -21.52 -10.83
C ASP A 269 3.05 -22.72 -11.76
N LYS A 270 3.64 -22.73 -12.96
CA LYS A 270 3.43 -23.78 -13.99
C LYS A 270 1.96 -23.99 -14.39
N SER A 271 1.10 -23.01 -14.12
CA SER A 271 -0.35 -23.03 -14.37
C SER A 271 -0.76 -22.24 -15.62
N LEU A 272 0.20 -21.62 -16.33
CA LEU A 272 -0.08 -20.89 -17.57
C LEU A 272 -0.76 -21.75 -18.65
N LYS A 273 -0.49 -23.05 -18.69
CA LYS A 273 -1.17 -23.99 -19.61
C LYS A 273 -2.67 -24.07 -19.33
N ILE A 274 -3.07 -24.01 -18.06
CA ILE A 274 -4.47 -23.99 -17.63
C ILE A 274 -5.13 -22.70 -18.12
N PHE A 275 -4.49 -21.55 -17.89
CA PHE A 275 -4.96 -20.26 -18.40
C PHE A 275 -5.18 -20.31 -19.91
N LEU A 276 -4.18 -20.80 -20.66
CA LEU A 276 -4.25 -20.90 -22.11
C LEU A 276 -5.37 -21.83 -22.60
N LYS A 277 -5.76 -22.83 -21.81
CA LYS A 277 -6.88 -23.72 -22.14
C LYS A 277 -8.24 -23.02 -22.01
N PHE A 278 -8.44 -22.22 -20.96
CA PHE A 278 -9.77 -21.71 -20.61
C PHE A 278 -10.03 -20.25 -21.03
N GLN A 279 -9.01 -19.39 -21.02
CA GLN A 279 -9.19 -17.94 -21.19
C GLN A 279 -8.52 -17.36 -22.45
N SER A 280 -7.71 -18.15 -23.16
CA SER A 280 -6.92 -17.68 -24.31
C SER A 280 -7.77 -17.07 -25.43
N SER A 281 -8.88 -17.70 -25.79
CA SER A 281 -9.74 -17.24 -26.89
C SER A 281 -10.38 -15.88 -26.56
N ARG A 282 -10.90 -15.74 -25.34
CA ARG A 282 -11.49 -14.48 -24.85
C ARG A 282 -10.46 -13.37 -24.80
N LEU A 283 -9.29 -13.62 -24.20
CA LEU A 283 -8.23 -12.62 -24.13
C LEU A 283 -7.72 -12.24 -25.52
N LYS A 284 -7.47 -13.22 -26.40
CA LYS A 284 -7.04 -12.96 -27.79
C LYS A 284 -8.03 -12.07 -28.53
N ASN A 285 -9.34 -12.37 -28.45
CA ASN A 285 -10.37 -11.57 -29.10
C ASN A 285 -10.41 -10.13 -28.57
N VAL A 286 -10.34 -9.94 -27.24
CA VAL A 286 -10.28 -8.61 -26.62
C VAL A 286 -9.06 -7.83 -27.11
N LEU A 287 -7.90 -8.48 -27.17
CA LEU A 287 -6.66 -7.84 -27.63
C LEU A 287 -6.78 -7.42 -29.09
N GLU A 288 -7.33 -8.25 -29.98
CA GLU A 288 -7.49 -7.93 -31.41
C GLU A 288 -8.41 -6.72 -31.63
N VAL A 289 -9.56 -6.69 -30.97
CA VAL A 289 -10.48 -5.54 -30.99
C VAL A 289 -9.75 -4.28 -30.51
N ASN A 290 -9.02 -4.38 -29.39
CA ASN A 290 -8.34 -3.25 -28.81
C ASN A 290 -7.08 -2.81 -29.59
N ILE A 291 -6.40 -3.71 -30.31
CA ILE A 291 -5.33 -3.31 -31.25
C ILE A 291 -5.92 -2.35 -32.27
N SER A 292 -7.04 -2.69 -32.91
CA SER A 292 -7.64 -1.78 -33.90
C SER A 292 -8.07 -0.45 -33.28
N LYS A 293 -8.64 -0.48 -32.07
CA LYS A 293 -9.10 0.70 -31.34
C LYS A 293 -7.94 1.67 -31.01
N PHE A 294 -6.86 1.16 -30.42
CA PHE A 294 -5.75 2.00 -29.94
C PHE A 294 -4.71 2.31 -31.03
N SER A 295 -4.75 1.62 -32.17
CA SER A 295 -3.87 1.91 -33.32
C SER A 295 -4.38 3.07 -34.19
N GLN A 296 -5.64 3.51 -34.01
CA GLN A 296 -6.23 4.60 -34.78
C GLN A 296 -5.91 5.96 -34.13
N GLN A 297 -5.38 6.88 -34.96
CA GLN A 297 -4.99 8.28 -34.69
C GLN A 297 -3.79 8.54 -33.77
N GLU A 298 -2.98 9.54 -34.16
CA GLU A 298 -2.04 10.26 -33.30
C GLU A 298 -2.84 11.03 -32.24
N SER A 299 -3.22 10.37 -31.13
CA SER A 299 -3.69 11.12 -29.98
C SER A 299 -2.49 11.64 -29.18
N ASN A 300 -2.65 12.82 -28.59
CA ASN A 300 -1.71 13.37 -27.61
C ASN A 300 -1.75 12.60 -26.26
N ASP A 301 -2.52 11.51 -26.14
CA ASP A 301 -2.62 10.75 -24.90
C ASP A 301 -1.45 9.76 -24.74
N PRO A 302 -0.51 9.99 -23.80
CA PRO A 302 0.62 9.10 -23.57
C PRO A 302 0.21 7.69 -23.12
N TYR A 303 -1.03 7.47 -22.68
CA TYR A 303 -1.52 6.15 -22.30
C TYR A 303 -2.00 5.32 -23.49
N GLN A 304 -2.40 5.93 -24.61
CA GLN A 304 -2.80 5.18 -25.81
C GLN A 304 -1.60 4.41 -26.39
N SER A 305 -0.46 5.07 -26.53
CA SER A 305 0.77 4.43 -27.02
C SER A 305 1.25 3.32 -26.07
N LYS A 306 1.15 3.54 -24.75
CA LYS A 306 1.42 2.52 -23.72
C LYS A 306 0.50 1.31 -23.87
N CYS A 307 -0.81 1.51 -24.00
CA CYS A 307 -1.77 0.44 -24.25
C CYS A 307 -1.38 -0.39 -25.49
N CYS A 308 -1.05 0.27 -26.60
CA CYS A 308 -0.61 -0.41 -27.82
C CYS A 308 0.62 -1.30 -27.59
N VAL A 309 1.63 -0.81 -26.87
CA VAL A 309 2.84 -1.59 -26.54
C VAL A 309 2.48 -2.78 -25.65
N GLN A 310 1.67 -2.56 -24.61
CA GLN A 310 1.26 -3.59 -23.66
C GLN A 310 0.42 -4.69 -24.33
N ILE A 311 -0.54 -4.30 -25.16
CA ILE A 311 -1.39 -5.22 -25.93
C ILE A 311 -0.53 -6.08 -26.85
N ARG A 312 0.42 -5.49 -27.59
CA ARG A 312 1.32 -6.25 -28.48
C ARG A 312 2.22 -7.21 -27.71
N ALA A 313 2.71 -6.80 -26.54
CA ALA A 313 3.50 -7.67 -25.67
C ALA A 313 2.67 -8.87 -25.19
N ILE A 314 1.45 -8.67 -24.71
CA ILE A 314 0.54 -9.76 -24.30
C ILE A 314 0.17 -10.63 -25.51
N TYR A 315 -0.15 -10.02 -26.66
CA TYR A 315 -0.53 -10.73 -27.87
C TYR A 315 0.58 -11.63 -28.42
N SER A 316 1.85 -11.27 -28.17
CA SER A 316 3.00 -12.09 -28.56
C SER A 316 3.00 -13.49 -27.94
N LEU A 317 2.35 -13.66 -26.78
CA LEU A 317 2.15 -14.96 -26.14
C LEU A 317 1.33 -15.91 -27.01
N PHE A 318 0.31 -15.39 -27.70
CA PHE A 318 -0.54 -16.20 -28.58
C PHE A 318 0.10 -16.45 -29.94
N LYS A 319 0.92 -15.51 -30.42
CA LYS A 319 1.59 -15.64 -31.73
C LYS A 319 2.80 -16.57 -31.68
N ASN A 320 3.62 -16.44 -30.65
CA ASN A 320 4.92 -17.12 -30.55
C ASN A 320 4.94 -18.25 -29.51
N GLY A 321 3.89 -18.37 -28.70
CA GLY A 321 3.87 -19.26 -27.55
C GLY A 321 4.70 -18.74 -26.36
N VAL A 322 4.90 -19.63 -25.39
CA VAL A 322 5.67 -19.38 -24.16
C VAL A 322 7.16 -19.58 -24.45
N VAL A 323 7.80 -18.56 -25.00
CA VAL A 323 9.25 -18.53 -25.26
C VAL A 323 9.90 -17.38 -24.49
N ASP A 324 11.20 -17.47 -24.20
CA ASP A 324 11.95 -16.48 -23.39
C ASP A 324 11.74 -15.03 -23.86
N LYS A 325 11.68 -14.81 -25.18
CA LYS A 325 11.44 -13.48 -25.73
C LYS A 325 10.07 -12.91 -25.33
N THR A 326 9.03 -13.75 -25.33
CA THR A 326 7.67 -13.38 -24.87
C THR A 326 7.68 -13.05 -23.38
N LEU A 327 8.31 -13.89 -22.57
CA LEU A 327 8.39 -13.67 -21.12
C LEU A 327 9.11 -12.37 -20.78
N LYS A 328 10.22 -12.07 -21.47
CA LYS A 328 10.93 -10.78 -21.34
C LYS A 328 10.05 -9.58 -21.71
N LEU A 329 9.17 -9.71 -22.70
CA LEU A 329 8.23 -8.64 -23.07
C LEU A 329 7.16 -8.45 -22.00
N LEU A 330 6.60 -9.53 -21.46
CA LEU A 330 5.65 -9.47 -20.34
C LEU A 330 6.29 -8.82 -19.10
N HIS A 331 7.52 -9.22 -18.77
CA HIS A 331 8.29 -8.66 -17.66
C HIS A 331 8.51 -7.15 -17.79
N LYS A 332 8.78 -6.65 -19.01
CA LYS A 332 8.97 -5.22 -19.27
C LYS A 332 7.71 -4.38 -19.01
N ILE A 333 6.53 -4.97 -19.14
CA ILE A 333 5.26 -4.24 -18.95
C ILE A 333 4.62 -4.49 -17.59
N SER A 334 5.08 -5.52 -16.88
CA SER A 334 4.58 -5.98 -15.57
C SER A 334 4.83 -4.97 -14.45
N SER A 335 3.98 -4.99 -13.42
CA SER A 335 4.19 -4.27 -12.15
C SER A 335 4.89 -5.10 -11.09
N LEU A 336 5.20 -6.36 -11.36
CA LEU A 336 5.90 -7.23 -10.41
C LEU A 336 7.33 -6.75 -10.12
N ASN A 337 7.93 -5.98 -11.02
CA ASN A 337 9.18 -5.24 -10.75
C ASN A 337 9.02 -4.24 -9.58
N ASP A 338 7.79 -3.79 -9.35
CA ASP A 338 7.42 -2.87 -8.26
C ASP A 338 6.99 -3.64 -6.98
N VAL A 339 6.93 -4.97 -7.00
CA VAL A 339 6.45 -5.81 -5.89
C VAL A 339 7.61 -6.32 -5.04
N ILE A 340 7.47 -6.16 -3.72
CA ILE A 340 8.59 -6.27 -2.76
C ILE A 340 8.69 -7.67 -2.13
N LEU A 341 7.60 -8.45 -2.17
CA LEU A 341 7.55 -9.77 -1.54
C LEU A 341 8.12 -10.83 -2.49
N ALA A 342 9.26 -11.42 -2.17
CA ALA A 342 9.69 -12.64 -2.85
C ALA A 342 8.70 -13.78 -2.54
N PRO A 343 8.32 -14.62 -3.53
CA PRO A 343 7.46 -15.76 -3.28
C PRO A 343 8.13 -16.71 -2.28
N SER A 344 7.39 -17.12 -1.25
CA SER A 344 7.84 -18.10 -0.26
C SER A 344 7.83 -19.50 -0.87
N ASN A 345 8.85 -19.89 -1.64
CA ASN A 345 9.00 -21.30 -2.04
C ASN A 345 10.46 -21.74 -2.10
N GLU A 346 10.80 -22.69 -1.24
CA GLU A 346 11.94 -23.61 -1.39
C GLU A 346 11.73 -24.46 -2.64
N GLY A 347 12.28 -24.02 -3.76
CA GLY A 347 12.16 -24.75 -5.02
C GLY A 347 12.64 -23.90 -6.17
N GLY A 348 13.93 -24.06 -6.52
CA GLY A 348 14.64 -23.21 -7.47
C GLY A 348 13.83 -22.87 -8.73
N THR A 349 13.56 -21.58 -8.90
CA THR A 349 13.14 -20.96 -10.15
C THR A 349 13.95 -19.70 -10.34
N ILE A 350 14.46 -19.52 -11.56
CA ILE A 350 15.34 -18.43 -11.99
C ILE A 350 14.84 -17.09 -11.46
N ASP A 351 15.70 -16.42 -10.69
CA ASP A 351 15.44 -15.13 -10.06
C ASP A 351 15.54 -14.00 -11.10
N TYR A 352 14.44 -13.77 -11.82
CA TYR A 352 14.30 -12.62 -12.71
C TYR A 352 14.02 -11.31 -11.95
N PHE A 353 13.94 -11.34 -10.60
CA PHE A 353 13.38 -10.28 -9.74
C PHE A 353 14.42 -9.66 -8.78
N ALA A 354 15.71 -9.76 -9.10
CA ALA A 354 16.81 -9.32 -8.22
C ALA A 354 16.84 -7.79 -7.95
N ASP A 355 16.16 -6.97 -8.75
CA ASP A 355 16.17 -5.52 -8.62
C ASP A 355 14.91 -5.01 -7.90
N LYS A 356 15.06 -4.73 -6.59
CA LYS A 356 13.98 -4.33 -5.67
C LYS A 356 13.60 -2.86 -5.82
N MET A 357 12.29 -2.56 -5.94
CA MET A 357 11.71 -1.21 -5.87
C MET A 357 10.97 -0.91 -4.56
N ILE A 358 11.46 0.09 -3.81
CA ILE A 358 10.70 1.16 -3.13
C ILE A 358 11.70 2.32 -3.02
N PRO A 359 11.33 3.59 -3.24
CA PRO A 359 12.15 4.72 -2.81
C PRO A 359 12.40 4.68 -1.31
N ARG A 360 13.49 4.01 -0.93
CA ARG A 360 14.01 3.95 0.43
C ARG A 360 15.03 5.04 0.52
N ILE A 361 14.55 6.19 0.95
CA ILE A 361 15.42 7.23 1.47
C ILE A 361 15.77 6.80 2.90
N LEU A 362 17.03 6.46 3.17
CA LEU A 362 17.51 6.13 4.51
C LEU A 362 18.12 7.38 5.14
N PRO A 363 17.45 8.04 6.09
CA PRO A 363 18.07 9.10 6.87
C PRO A 363 19.04 8.49 7.89
N CYS A 364 20.17 9.13 8.13
CA CYS A 364 20.92 8.85 9.36
C CYS A 364 20.11 9.34 10.58
N PHE A 365 19.86 8.48 11.57
CA PHE A 365 19.04 8.84 12.74
C PHE A 365 19.76 9.71 13.76
N ASN A 366 21.10 9.85 13.66
CA ASN A 366 21.82 10.87 14.41
C ASN A 366 21.37 12.27 13.95
N THR A 367 20.74 13.03 14.84
CA THR A 367 20.17 14.37 14.57
C THR A 367 21.22 15.39 14.14
N GLY A 368 22.48 15.23 14.57
CA GLY A 368 23.60 16.07 14.15
C GLY A 368 24.17 15.74 12.76
N CYS A 369 23.63 14.74 12.07
CA CYS A 369 24.11 14.29 10.76
C CYS A 369 23.07 14.53 9.67
N ASN A 370 23.46 15.18 8.56
CA ASN A 370 22.55 15.48 7.44
C ASN A 370 22.55 14.42 6.32
N ASN A 371 23.38 13.37 6.44
CA ASN A 371 23.45 12.33 5.41
C ASN A 371 22.13 11.57 5.25
N ILE A 372 21.81 11.32 3.99
CA ILE A 372 20.64 10.61 3.49
C ILE A 372 21.12 9.69 2.35
N PHE A 373 20.69 8.43 2.35
CA PHE A 373 20.98 7.50 1.26
C PHE A 373 19.74 7.21 0.43
N HIS A 374 19.91 7.24 -0.89
CA HIS A 374 18.84 6.94 -1.84
C HIS A 374 19.06 5.52 -2.36
N MET A 375 18.34 4.52 -1.84
CA MET A 375 18.52 3.13 -2.28
C MET A 375 18.11 2.93 -3.75
N ASP A 376 17.17 3.72 -4.27
CA ASP A 376 16.70 3.67 -5.66
C ASP A 376 17.68 4.27 -6.66
N ASN A 377 18.58 5.13 -6.18
CA ASN A 377 19.59 5.73 -7.01
C ASN A 377 20.92 5.76 -6.25
N PRO A 378 21.52 4.58 -6.00
CA PRO A 378 22.81 4.49 -5.33
C PRO A 378 23.88 5.27 -6.10
N GLU A 379 23.69 5.42 -7.41
CA GLU A 379 24.61 6.10 -8.33
C GLU A 379 24.80 7.58 -8.00
N VAL A 380 23.77 8.25 -7.46
CA VAL A 380 23.84 9.65 -7.00
C VAL A 380 24.89 9.83 -5.89
N HIS A 381 25.24 8.77 -5.17
CA HIS A 381 26.18 8.79 -4.06
C HIS A 381 27.59 8.35 -4.42
N LEU A 382 27.85 7.95 -5.68
CA LEU A 382 29.15 7.40 -6.12
C LEU A 382 30.32 8.40 -6.09
N SER A 383 30.05 9.70 -5.93
CA SER A 383 31.08 10.75 -5.89
C SER A 383 31.65 11.03 -4.49
N SER A 384 31.09 10.43 -3.45
CA SER A 384 31.54 10.55 -2.07
C SER A 384 31.68 9.15 -1.46
N SER A 385 32.78 8.90 -0.74
CA SER A 385 33.08 7.71 0.06
C SER A 385 31.91 6.73 0.26
N VAL A 386 32.09 5.47 -0.13
CA VAL A 386 31.16 4.34 0.05
C VAL A 386 30.36 4.50 1.35
N PHE A 387 29.10 4.93 1.23
CA PHE A 387 28.24 5.07 2.40
C PHE A 387 27.78 3.66 2.84
N ASP A 388 28.27 3.22 3.99
CA ASP A 388 27.85 1.97 4.61
C ASP A 388 26.64 2.23 5.53
N PHE A 389 25.48 2.48 4.93
CA PHE A 389 24.25 2.65 5.69
C PHE A 389 23.84 1.32 6.32
N LYS A 390 23.82 1.28 7.65
CA LYS A 390 23.44 0.10 8.43
C LYS A 390 22.29 0.42 9.36
N TYR A 391 21.38 -0.55 9.52
CA TYR A 391 20.39 -0.49 10.57
C TYR A 391 21.03 -0.76 11.94
N CYS A 392 20.35 -0.38 13.00
CA CYS A 392 20.67 -0.87 14.34
C CYS A 392 20.53 -2.39 14.36
N ASP A 393 21.61 -3.08 14.69
CA ASP A 393 21.67 -4.55 14.75
C ASP A 393 20.72 -5.15 15.80
N ILE A 394 20.23 -4.34 16.75
CA ILE A 394 19.36 -4.79 17.84
C ILE A 394 17.88 -4.66 17.47
N CYS A 395 17.44 -3.46 17.08
CA CYS A 395 16.01 -3.19 16.83
C CYS A 395 15.60 -3.26 15.36
N GLY A 396 16.54 -3.11 14.41
CA GLY A 396 16.27 -3.08 12.98
C GLY A 396 15.55 -1.82 12.47
N VAL A 397 15.37 -0.78 13.32
CA VAL A 397 14.55 0.40 12.99
C VAL A 397 15.39 1.59 12.55
N THR A 398 16.30 2.04 13.41
CA THR A 398 17.12 3.23 13.16
C THR A 398 18.23 2.88 12.18
N SER A 399 18.58 3.80 11.29
CA SER A 399 19.66 3.62 10.31
C SER A 399 20.76 4.67 10.45
N TYR A 400 21.99 4.30 10.16
CA TYR A 400 23.17 5.12 10.39
C TYR A 400 24.12 5.09 9.20
N CYS A 401 24.67 6.24 8.84
CA CYS A 401 25.67 6.35 7.77
C CYS A 401 27.08 5.93 8.20
N SER A 402 27.31 5.72 9.51
CA SER A 402 28.59 5.33 10.08
C SER A 402 28.42 4.82 11.51
N GLU A 403 29.38 4.03 11.97
CA GLU A 403 29.45 3.56 13.37
C GLU A 403 29.51 4.73 14.35
N LYS A 404 30.25 5.79 14.03
CA LYS A 404 30.31 7.01 14.85
C LYS A 404 28.93 7.64 15.06
N CYS A 405 28.12 7.71 14.01
CA CYS A 405 26.75 8.21 14.14
C CYS A 405 25.86 7.28 14.97
N ARG A 406 26.08 5.96 14.89
CA ARG A 406 25.40 4.98 15.73
C ARG A 406 25.74 5.20 17.20
N SER A 407 27.03 5.25 17.56
CA SER A 407 27.46 5.43 18.96
C SER A 407 26.95 6.76 19.54
N LEU A 408 27.07 7.86 18.80
CA LEU A 408 26.57 9.17 19.28
C LEU A 408 25.07 9.15 19.56
N HIS A 409 24.27 8.58 18.65
CA HIS A 409 22.82 8.48 18.85
C HIS A 409 22.45 7.47 19.94
N TRP A 410 23.23 6.38 20.08
CA TRP A 410 23.09 5.40 21.14
C TRP A 410 23.18 6.06 22.50
N ASP A 411 24.27 6.79 22.73
CA ASP A 411 24.57 7.46 24.00
C ASP A 411 23.56 8.57 24.30
N SER A 412 23.12 9.31 23.28
CA SER A 412 22.21 10.45 23.46
C SER A 412 20.78 10.04 23.80
N SER A 413 20.25 8.99 23.15
CA SER A 413 18.81 8.72 23.22
C SER A 413 18.37 7.32 22.80
N HIS A 414 19.05 6.67 21.84
CA HIS A 414 18.53 5.44 21.24
C HIS A 414 18.52 4.25 22.21
N GLN A 415 19.50 4.17 23.13
CA GLN A 415 19.57 3.10 24.13
C GLN A 415 18.30 2.96 24.97
N TYR A 416 17.55 4.04 25.18
CA TYR A 416 16.34 4.05 26.00
C TYR A 416 15.10 3.49 25.30
N VAL A 417 15.09 3.45 23.96
CA VAL A 417 13.93 3.01 23.16
C VAL A 417 14.22 1.78 22.30
N CYS A 418 15.49 1.39 22.18
CA CYS A 418 15.93 0.30 21.31
C CYS A 418 15.21 -1.03 21.62
N ASP A 419 15.15 -1.40 22.90
CA ASP A 419 14.49 -2.64 23.32
C ASP A 419 12.98 -2.62 23.08
N THR A 420 12.33 -1.46 23.26
CA THR A 420 10.91 -1.27 22.94
C THR A 420 10.65 -1.40 21.45
N PHE A 421 11.54 -0.88 20.59
CA PHE A 421 11.43 -1.03 19.13
C PHE A 421 11.70 -2.46 18.67
N LYS A 422 12.63 -3.16 19.33
CA LYS A 422 12.90 -4.57 19.08
C LYS A 422 11.65 -5.40 19.37
N ASN A 423 11.12 -5.27 20.58
CA ASN A 423 9.98 -6.04 21.09
C ASN A 423 8.89 -5.10 21.59
N LEU A 424 8.00 -4.69 20.68
CA LEU A 424 6.92 -3.80 21.03
C LEU A 424 5.99 -4.46 22.09
N PRO A 425 5.74 -3.82 23.25
CA PRO A 425 4.80 -4.31 24.25
C PRO A 425 3.39 -4.53 23.68
N THR A 426 2.66 -5.51 24.22
CA THR A 426 1.28 -5.80 23.77
C THR A 426 0.33 -4.61 23.92
N SER A 427 0.53 -3.77 24.94
CA SER A 427 -0.25 -2.53 25.15
C SER A 427 -0.07 -1.49 24.04
N LEU A 428 0.99 -1.60 23.23
CA LEU A 428 1.24 -0.74 22.07
C LEU A 428 0.81 -1.38 20.75
N LYS A 429 0.28 -2.60 20.81
CA LYS A 429 -0.21 -3.32 19.64
C LYS A 429 -1.71 -3.15 19.53
N PHE A 430 -2.19 -2.81 18.34
CA PHE A 430 -3.61 -2.82 18.02
C PHE A 430 -4.17 -4.21 18.30
N LYS A 431 -5.13 -4.29 19.24
CA LYS A 431 -5.72 -5.56 19.67
C LYS A 431 -6.34 -6.28 18.48
N SER A 432 -5.93 -7.54 18.31
CA SER A 432 -6.65 -8.49 17.47
C SER A 432 -7.78 -9.06 18.31
N THR A 433 -9.02 -8.91 17.86
CA THR A 433 -10.12 -9.71 18.38
C THR A 433 -9.83 -11.18 18.04
N ARG A 434 -9.33 -11.93 19.03
CA ARG A 434 -9.07 -13.38 19.07
C ARG A 434 -8.71 -14.04 17.72
N GLY A 435 -7.43 -14.35 17.52
CA GLY A 435 -6.99 -15.34 16.52
C GLY A 435 -7.18 -14.94 15.06
N GLN A 436 -7.63 -13.71 14.79
CA GLN A 436 -7.91 -13.20 13.46
C GLN A 436 -6.87 -12.13 13.09
N PHE A 437 -5.71 -12.55 12.60
CA PHE A 437 -5.43 -12.12 11.23
C PHE A 437 -6.40 -12.97 10.46
N ILE A 438 -7.40 -12.44 9.73
CA ILE A 438 -8.47 -13.18 9.03
C ILE A 438 -9.89 -12.70 9.46
N SER A 439 -10.25 -11.44 9.19
CA SER A 439 -11.64 -11.08 8.80
C SER A 439 -11.69 -10.17 7.58
N PHE A 440 -10.53 -9.90 6.95
CA PHE A 440 -10.32 -8.93 5.86
C PHE A 440 -11.39 -8.91 4.75
N PHE A 441 -12.13 -10.01 4.60
CA PHE A 441 -12.65 -10.50 3.34
C PHE A 441 -13.85 -11.45 3.47
N ASP A 442 -14.39 -11.61 4.68
CA ASP A 442 -15.57 -12.45 4.91
C ASP A 442 -16.85 -11.77 4.38
#